data_AF-A0A537R1X1-F1
#
_entry.id   AF-A0A537R1X1-F1
#
_cell.length_a   1.000
_cell.length_b   1.000
_cell.length_c   1.000
_cell.angle_alpha   90.00
_cell.angle_beta   90.00
_cell.angle_gamma   90.00
#
_symmetry.space_group_name_H-M   'P 1'
#
loop_
_entity.id
_entity.type
_entity.pdbx_description
1 polymer ?
#
loop_
_entity_poly.entity_id
_entity_poly.type
_entity_poly.pdbx_seq_one_letter_code
_entity_poly.pdbx_strand_id
1 'polypeptide(L)'
;MRKLMLTLVAAAVFITPATAMAQSPIVIKFSHVVANDTPKGKGALKFKELAEKYTNGKVRVEVYPNSSLYKDKEEIEALQLGSVQMLAPSTAKF
;
A
#
# COMPACT_ATOMS: atom_id res chain seq x y z
N MET A 1 17.54 -20.10 -62.96
CA MET A 1 17.24 -18.80 -62.33
C MET A 1 15.76 -18.78 -61.95
N ARG A 2 15.40 -18.22 -60.78
CA ARG A 2 14.05 -18.13 -60.18
C ARG A 2 13.54 -19.43 -59.54
N LYS A 3 13.80 -19.58 -58.24
CA LYS A 3 12.94 -20.22 -57.21
C LYS A 3 13.81 -20.48 -55.97
N LEU A 4 14.40 -19.42 -55.40
CA LEU A 4 15.13 -19.53 -54.14
C LEU A 4 15.17 -18.16 -53.41
N MET A 5 14.02 -17.51 -53.28
CA MET A 5 13.89 -16.26 -52.50
C MET A 5 12.49 -16.16 -51.90
N LEU A 6 12.10 -17.06 -50.99
CA LEU A 6 10.81 -16.94 -50.29
C LEU A 6 10.80 -17.44 -48.85
N THR A 7 11.95 -17.71 -48.24
CA THR A 7 12.04 -18.22 -46.86
C THR A 7 12.92 -17.32 -46.00
N LEU A 8 12.53 -16.06 -45.76
CA LEU A 8 13.23 -15.25 -44.75
C LEU A 8 12.43 -14.08 -44.15
N VAL A 9 11.10 -14.17 -43.99
CA VAL A 9 10.32 -13.07 -43.37
C VAL A 9 9.44 -13.51 -42.18
N ALA A 10 9.37 -14.81 -41.85
CA ALA A 10 8.41 -15.30 -40.84
C ALA A 10 8.94 -15.43 -39.40
N ALA A 11 10.06 -14.80 -39.02
CA ALA A 11 10.66 -14.98 -37.69
C ALA A 11 10.86 -13.70 -36.85
N ALA A 12 10.34 -12.54 -37.28
CA ALA A 12 10.60 -11.26 -36.63
C ALA A 12 9.42 -10.68 -35.81
N VAL A 13 8.37 -11.46 -35.56
CA VAL A 13 7.24 -11.03 -34.72
C VAL A 13 7.33 -11.79 -33.40
N PHE A 14 7.10 -11.12 -32.27
CA PHE A 14 7.07 -11.63 -30.88
C PHE A 14 8.31 -11.38 -30.01
N ILE A 15 8.98 -10.23 -30.15
CA ILE A 15 9.66 -9.60 -29.00
C ILE A 15 8.92 -8.31 -28.66
N THR A 16 7.66 -8.44 -28.20
CA THR A 16 7.04 -7.33 -27.47
C THR A 16 7.58 -7.39 -26.04
N PRO A 17 8.30 -6.36 -25.55
CA PRO A 17 8.68 -6.33 -24.15
C PRO A 17 7.39 -6.38 -23.32
N ALA A 18 7.25 -7.43 -22.51
CA ALA A 18 6.18 -7.51 -21.54
C ALA A 18 6.28 -6.26 -20.66
N THR A 19 5.34 -5.34 -20.81
CA THR A 19 5.23 -4.18 -19.92
C THR A 19 5.03 -4.73 -18.53
N ALA A 20 6.07 -4.67 -17.69
CA ALA A 20 5.98 -5.05 -16.30
C ALA A 20 4.90 -4.18 -15.65
N MET A 21 3.73 -4.74 -15.41
CA MET A 21 2.67 -4.05 -14.69
C MET A 21 3.15 -3.87 -13.25
N ALA A 22 3.37 -2.62 -12.84
CA ALA A 22 3.72 -2.32 -11.47
C ALA A 22 2.60 -2.83 -10.55
N GLN A 23 2.93 -3.73 -9.62
CA GLN A 23 1.97 -4.23 -8.65
C GLN A 23 1.43 -3.07 -7.81
N SER A 24 0.10 -3.04 -7.60
CA SER A 24 -0.54 -2.05 -6.74
C SER A 24 0.08 -2.04 -5.34
N PRO A 25 0.34 -0.87 -4.74
CA PRO A 25 0.91 -0.79 -3.40
C PRO A 25 0.04 -1.51 -2.35
N ILE A 26 0.70 -2.13 -1.38
CA ILE A 26 0.04 -2.62 -0.17
C ILE A 26 -0.38 -1.39 0.64
N VAL A 27 -1.67 -1.27 0.93
CA VAL A 27 -2.20 -0.14 1.71
C VAL A 27 -2.36 -0.55 3.17
N ILE A 28 -1.72 0.22 4.07
CA ILE A 28 -1.94 0.13 5.51
C ILE A 28 -2.78 1.33 5.91
N LYS A 29 -4.06 1.09 6.25
CA LYS A 29 -4.88 2.10 6.92
C LYS A 29 -4.55 2.06 8.41
N PHE A 30 -3.98 3.16 8.91
CA PHE A 30 -3.60 3.34 10.30
C PHE A 30 -4.59 4.30 10.98
N SER A 31 -5.55 3.74 11.72
CA SER A 31 -6.53 4.51 12.49
C SER A 31 -6.05 4.76 13.92
N HIS A 32 -6.17 6.00 14.41
CA HIS A 32 -5.86 6.33 15.81
C HIS A 32 -6.67 7.48 16.37
N VAL A 33 -6.71 7.56 17.71
CA VAL A 33 -7.71 8.36 18.45
C VAL A 33 -7.32 9.81 18.75
N VAL A 34 -6.06 10.17 18.52
CA VAL A 34 -5.50 11.49 18.86
C VAL A 34 -5.19 12.35 17.63
N ALA A 35 -4.86 13.63 17.85
CA ALA A 35 -4.41 14.54 16.81
C ALA A 35 -2.97 14.26 16.34
N ASN A 36 -2.63 14.73 15.15
CA ASN A 36 -1.33 14.52 14.50
C ASN A 36 -0.14 15.13 15.27
N ASP A 37 -0.35 16.20 16.01
CA ASP A 37 0.71 16.94 16.73
C ASP A 37 1.11 16.31 18.07
N THR A 38 0.28 15.40 18.59
CA THR A 38 0.57 14.61 19.79
C THR A 38 1.75 13.64 19.56
N PRO A 39 2.41 13.14 20.61
CA PRO A 39 3.47 12.15 20.46
C PRO A 39 3.05 10.90 19.67
N LYS A 40 1.84 10.38 19.90
CA LYS A 40 1.30 9.22 19.17
C LYS A 40 0.99 9.58 17.70
N GLY A 41 0.43 10.76 17.43
CA GLY A 41 0.20 11.24 16.06
C GLY A 41 1.50 11.41 15.27
N LYS A 42 2.52 12.03 15.89
CA LYS A 42 3.86 12.15 15.30
C LYS A 42 4.49 10.78 15.04
N GLY A 43 4.31 9.83 15.95
CA GLY A 43 4.73 8.44 15.76
C GLY A 43 4.08 7.78 14.55
N ALA A 44 2.76 7.94 14.37
CA ALA A 44 2.03 7.40 13.22
C ALA A 44 2.50 8.02 11.90
N LEU A 45 2.73 9.34 11.86
CA LEU A 45 3.28 10.02 10.68
C LEU A 45 4.72 9.59 10.38
N LYS A 46 5.55 9.38 11.41
CA LYS A 46 6.91 8.87 11.22
C LYS A 46 6.92 7.43 10.72
N PHE A 47 6.01 6.59 11.22
CA PHE A 47 5.82 5.24 10.70
C PHE A 47 5.46 5.25 9.21
N LYS A 48 4.51 6.12 8.80
CA LYS A 48 4.18 6.32 7.39
C LYS A 48 5.43 6.64 6.55
N GLU A 49 6.18 7.66 6.94
CA GLU A 49 7.39 8.09 6.22
C GLU A 49 8.39 6.94 6.05
N LEU A 50 8.68 6.23 7.14
CA LEU A 50 9.68 5.16 7.14
C LEU A 50 9.21 3.91 6.40
N ALA A 51 7.93 3.53 6.52
CA ALA A 51 7.37 2.39 5.81
C ALA A 51 7.38 2.62 4.30
N GLU A 52 6.96 3.81 3.85
CA GLU A 52 6.97 4.17 2.42
C GLU A 52 8.41 4.24 1.89
N LYS A 53 9.34 4.81 2.67
CA LYS A 53 10.77 4.88 2.30
C LYS A 53 11.43 3.51 2.22
N TYR A 54 11.33 2.69 3.25
CA TYR A 54 12.05 1.41 3.34
C TYR A 54 11.48 0.31 2.44
N THR A 55 10.26 0.50 1.95
CA THR A 55 9.64 -0.43 1.01
C THR A 55 9.72 0.04 -0.43
N ASN A 56 10.45 1.14 -0.71
CA ASN A 56 10.51 1.79 -2.02
C ASN A 56 9.11 2.01 -2.61
N GLY A 57 8.17 2.48 -1.79
CA GLY A 57 6.77 2.74 -2.16
C GLY A 57 5.89 1.50 -2.35
N LYS A 58 6.40 0.28 -2.12
CA LYS A 58 5.57 -0.95 -2.17
C LYS A 58 4.51 -0.97 -1.07
N VAL A 59 4.76 -0.32 0.06
CA VAL A 59 3.77 -0.06 1.11
C VAL A 59 3.41 1.43 1.09
N ARG A 60 2.12 1.72 1.14
CA ARG A 60 1.54 3.06 1.29
C ARG A 60 0.77 3.12 2.60
N VAL A 61 1.04 4.11 3.43
CA VAL A 61 0.37 4.25 4.73
C VAL A 61 -0.60 5.43 4.70
N GLU A 62 -1.86 5.14 5.01
CA GLU A 62 -2.93 6.13 5.13
C GLU A 62 -3.22 6.33 6.61
N VAL A 63 -2.89 7.51 7.15
CA VAL A 63 -3.07 7.82 8.58
C VAL A 63 -4.40 8.54 8.78
N TYR A 64 -5.22 8.01 9.68
CA TYR A 64 -6.55 8.52 10.03
C TYR A 64 -6.58 8.94 11.52
N PRO A 65 -6.30 10.22 11.82
CA PRO A 65 -6.25 10.73 13.18
C PRO A 65 -7.63 11.05 13.75
N ASN A 66 -7.68 11.45 15.03
CA ASN A 66 -8.90 11.93 15.71
C ASN A 66 -10.09 10.96 15.61
N SER A 67 -9.82 9.67 15.52
CA SER A 67 -10.84 8.65 15.28
C SER A 67 -11.75 9.02 14.10
N SER A 68 -11.15 9.53 13.01
CA SER A 68 -11.89 9.96 11.81
C SER A 68 -12.44 8.77 11.02
N LEU A 69 -11.85 7.59 11.20
CA LEU A 69 -12.25 6.36 10.52
C LEU A 69 -13.04 5.41 11.43
N TYR A 70 -12.52 5.11 12.63
CA TYR A 70 -13.20 4.28 13.63
C TYR A 70 -13.05 4.84 15.05
N LYS A 71 -14.08 4.67 15.88
CA LYS A 71 -14.09 5.03 17.31
C LYS A 71 -13.60 3.85 18.18
N ASP A 72 -13.31 4.08 19.46
CA ASP A 72 -12.63 3.08 20.31
C ASP A 72 -13.38 1.74 20.44
N LYS A 73 -14.73 1.75 20.38
CA LYS A 73 -15.53 0.52 20.46
C LYS A 73 -15.48 -0.31 19.17
N GLU A 74 -15.29 0.34 18.04
CA GLU A 74 -15.41 -0.25 16.71
C GLU A 74 -14.04 -0.58 16.10
N GLU A 75 -12.98 0.08 16.55
CA GLU A 75 -11.66 -0.02 15.93
C GLU A 75 -11.09 -1.45 15.99
N ILE A 76 -11.30 -2.17 17.09
CA ILE A 76 -10.84 -3.57 17.24
C ILE A 76 -11.56 -4.51 16.28
N GLU A 77 -12.88 -4.37 16.14
CA GLU A 77 -13.66 -5.16 15.18
C GLU A 77 -13.25 -4.80 13.74
N ALA A 78 -13.03 -3.52 13.45
CA ALA A 78 -12.53 -3.07 12.15
C ALA A 78 -11.16 -3.67 11.81
N LEU A 79 -10.28 -3.87 12.79
CA LEU A 79 -9.01 -4.57 12.61
C LEU A 79 -9.23 -6.06 12.32
N GLN A 80 -10.11 -6.73 13.08
CA GLN A 80 -10.42 -8.14 12.90
C GLN A 80 -11.04 -8.44 11.53
N LEU A 81 -11.91 -7.56 11.03
CA LEU A 81 -12.52 -7.64 9.72
C LEU A 81 -11.57 -7.23 8.57
N GLY A 82 -10.39 -6.70 8.89
CA GLY A 82 -9.41 -6.23 7.91
C GLY A 82 -9.77 -4.90 7.24
N SER A 83 -10.76 -4.17 7.76
CA SER A 83 -11.13 -2.82 7.29
C SER A 83 -10.00 -1.80 7.52
N VAL A 84 -9.17 -2.04 8.53
CA VAL A 84 -7.89 -1.36 8.80
C VAL A 84 -6.78 -2.38 9.06
N GLN A 85 -5.53 -1.99 8.86
CA GLN A 85 -4.37 -2.86 9.03
C GLN A 85 -3.58 -2.53 10.30
N MET A 86 -3.81 -1.36 10.89
CA MET A 86 -3.08 -0.92 12.07
C MET A 86 -3.92 0.02 12.93
N LEU A 87 -3.79 -0.14 14.24
CA LEU A 87 -4.40 0.72 15.25
C LEU A 87 -3.34 1.21 16.24
N ALA A 88 -3.63 2.34 16.89
CA ALA A 88 -2.92 2.78 18.10
C ALA A 88 -3.95 3.16 19.19
N PRO A 89 -4.66 2.17 19.75
CA PRO A 89 -5.79 2.39 20.66
C PRO A 89 -5.36 3.12 21.95
N SER A 90 -6.36 3.60 22.70
CA SER A 90 -6.14 4.16 24.04
C SER A 90 -6.06 3.03 25.07
N THR A 91 -4.93 2.89 25.76
CA THR A 91 -4.75 1.87 26.82
C THR A 91 -5.68 2.07 28.01
N ALA A 92 -6.23 3.27 28.22
CA ALA A 92 -7.16 3.56 29.31
C ALA A 92 -8.59 3.08 29.07
N LYS A 93 -8.91 2.57 27.87
CA LYS A 93 -10.25 2.14 27.48
C LYS A 93 -10.41 0.62 27.45
N PHE A 94 -9.36 -0.11 27.84
CA PHE A 94 -9.28 -1.56 27.88
C PHE A 94 -8.71 -2.00 29.24
#